data_AF-A0A966DUA1-F1
#
_entry.id   AF-A0A966DUA1-F1
#
_cell.length_a   1.000
_cell.length_b   1.000
_cell.length_c   1.000
_cell.angle_alpha   90.00
_cell.angle_beta   90.00
_cell.angle_gamma   90.00
#
_symmetry.space_group_name_H-M   'P 1'
#
loop_
_entity.id
_entity.type
_entity.pdbx_description
1 polymer ?
#
loop_
_entity_poly.entity_id
_entity_poly.type
_entity_poly.pdbx_seq_one_letter_code
_entity_poly.pdbx_strand_id
1 'polypeptide(L)'
;MKKLLLSLILTCSAYIGFAQNQQLISYEDIRYLLHNNLSKADTFLAAKGYTLTESKAQKNRKYSLSLPQNTLNTIEMRSDGKKIFMSVQTNVLEQYNLLLNSISQYKTTTSNVGDVQVYQVKDLATIYITVNDSAQFDPLKKDYDIQIVPDKNVVAIN
;
A
#
# COMPACT_ATOMS: atom_id res chain seq x y z
N MET A 1 -22.02 10.70 -41.18
CA MET A 1 -20.69 10.09 -40.92
C MET A 1 -19.93 10.73 -39.75
N LYS A 2 -19.97 12.06 -39.54
CA LYS A 2 -19.26 12.72 -38.42
C LYS A 2 -19.76 12.34 -37.00
N LYS A 3 -21.03 11.96 -36.86
CA LYS A 3 -21.65 11.62 -35.55
C LYS A 3 -21.23 10.23 -35.01
N LEU A 4 -20.92 9.28 -35.89
CA LEU A 4 -20.45 7.94 -35.51
C LEU A 4 -19.00 7.94 -35.02
N LEU A 5 -18.18 8.85 -35.57
CA LEU A 5 -16.78 8.99 -35.19
C LEU A 5 -16.65 9.61 -33.78
N LEU A 6 -17.55 10.54 -33.42
CA LEU A 6 -17.58 11.15 -32.10
C LEU A 6 -17.99 10.16 -31.01
N SER A 7 -18.97 9.29 -31.28
CA SER A 7 -19.41 8.26 -30.34
C SER A 7 -18.36 7.17 -30.11
N LEU A 8 -17.52 6.86 -31.11
CA LEU A 8 -16.44 5.89 -30.97
C LEU A 8 -15.26 6.44 -30.15
N ILE A 9 -14.99 7.75 -30.23
CA ILE A 9 -13.94 8.40 -29.43
C ILE A 9 -14.35 8.48 -27.94
N LEU A 10 -15.64 8.73 -27.66
CA LEU A 10 -16.18 8.80 -26.30
C LEU A 10 -16.24 7.44 -25.60
N THR A 11 -16.44 6.33 -26.33
CA THR A 11 -16.39 5.00 -25.74
C THR A 11 -14.96 4.52 -25.49
N CYS A 12 -13.99 4.84 -26.35
CA CYS A 12 -12.58 4.50 -26.12
C CYS A 12 -11.96 5.27 -24.94
N SER A 13 -12.37 6.52 -24.70
CA SER A 13 -11.86 7.32 -23.58
C SER A 13 -12.34 6.86 -22.21
N ALA A 14 -13.46 6.11 -22.12
CA ALA A 14 -13.89 5.48 -20.88
C ALA A 14 -12.98 4.32 -20.44
N TYR A 15 -12.31 3.63 -21.37
CA TYR A 15 -11.40 2.52 -21.04
C TYR A 15 -9.99 3.00 -20.66
N ILE A 16 -9.56 4.18 -21.14
CA ILE A 16 -8.24 4.75 -20.80
C ILE A 16 -8.23 5.32 -19.37
N GLY A 17 -9.40 5.66 -18.82
CA GLY A 17 -9.54 6.16 -17.44
C GLY A 17 -9.31 5.13 -16.33
N PHE A 18 -9.27 3.83 -16.65
CA PHE A 18 -9.03 2.76 -15.67
C PHE A 18 -7.59 2.22 -15.69
N ALA A 19 -6.73 2.73 -16.56
CA ALA A 19 -5.32 2.32 -16.68
C ALA A 19 -4.35 3.27 -15.93
N GLN A 20 -4.83 4.02 -14.94
CA GLN A 20 -3.95 4.87 -14.13
C GLN A 20 -3.07 4.01 -13.20
N ASN A 21 -1.86 3.76 -13.69
CA ASN A 21 -0.60 3.39 -13.07
C ASN A 21 -0.36 3.83 -11.62
N GLN A 22 -1.17 3.37 -10.67
CA GLN A 22 -0.79 3.34 -9.26
C GLN A 22 -1.03 1.94 -8.71
N GLN A 23 -0.14 1.04 -9.11
CA GLN A 23 0.08 -0.27 -8.47
C GLN A 23 0.57 -0.11 -7.01
N LEU A 24 0.91 1.10 -6.59
CA LEU A 24 1.38 1.43 -5.26
C LEU A 24 0.21 1.60 -4.28
N ILE A 25 0.50 1.50 -2.99
CA ILE A 25 -0.48 1.56 -1.91
C ILE A 25 -0.62 2.99 -1.36
N SER A 26 -1.83 3.51 -1.35
CA SER A 26 -2.23 4.79 -0.76
C SER A 26 -3.00 4.62 0.55
N TYR A 27 -3.35 5.74 1.20
CA TYR A 27 -4.22 5.76 2.38
C TYR A 27 -5.54 5.00 2.18
N GLU A 28 -6.26 5.20 1.08
CA GLU A 28 -7.55 4.52 0.86
C GLU A 28 -7.36 3.01 0.66
N ASP A 29 -6.24 2.61 0.05
CA ASP A 29 -5.89 1.20 -0.10
C ASP A 29 -5.59 0.57 1.27
N ILE A 30 -4.82 1.25 2.14
CA ILE A 30 -4.58 0.81 3.52
C ILE A 30 -5.90 0.72 4.28
N ARG A 31 -6.76 1.73 4.17
CA ARG A 31 -8.06 1.74 4.82
C ARG A 31 -8.92 0.57 4.38
N TYR A 32 -8.98 0.28 3.09
CA TYR A 32 -9.66 -0.90 2.59
C TYR A 32 -9.06 -2.19 3.18
N LEU A 33 -7.75 -2.34 3.11
CA LEU A 33 -7.05 -3.55 3.52
C LEU A 33 -7.15 -3.83 5.03
N LEU A 34 -7.13 -2.81 5.88
CA LEU A 34 -7.27 -2.97 7.33
C LEU A 34 -8.71 -3.33 7.77
N HIS A 35 -9.71 -2.93 6.98
CA HIS A 35 -11.12 -3.22 7.25
C HIS A 35 -11.62 -4.51 6.63
N ASN A 36 -10.80 -5.22 5.84
CA ASN A 36 -11.22 -6.44 5.15
C ASN A 36 -10.33 -7.62 5.51
N ASN A 37 -10.90 -8.82 5.49
CA ASN A 37 -10.14 -10.04 5.76
C ASN A 37 -9.05 -10.31 4.69
N LEU A 38 -8.17 -11.26 4.98
CA LEU A 38 -7.06 -11.61 4.08
C LEU A 38 -7.52 -12.11 2.70
N SER A 39 -8.70 -12.74 2.59
CA SER A 39 -9.23 -13.21 1.30
C SER A 39 -9.64 -12.07 0.39
N LYS A 40 -10.22 -11.00 0.95
CA LYS A 40 -10.52 -9.77 0.20
C LYS A 40 -9.24 -9.00 -0.12
N ALA A 41 -8.27 -8.99 0.79
CA ALA A 41 -6.95 -8.44 0.52
C ALA A 41 -6.26 -9.17 -0.65
N ASP A 42 -6.35 -10.50 -0.71
CA ASP A 42 -5.82 -11.31 -1.83
C ASP A 42 -6.40 -10.81 -3.17
N THR A 43 -7.72 -10.65 -3.24
CA THR A 43 -8.41 -10.17 -4.45
C THR A 43 -8.00 -8.75 -4.81
N PHE A 44 -7.99 -7.85 -3.82
CA PHE A 44 -7.67 -6.45 -4.02
C PHE A 44 -6.22 -6.23 -4.48
N LEU A 45 -5.27 -6.90 -3.84
CA LEU A 45 -3.84 -6.78 -4.16
C LEU A 45 -3.53 -7.42 -5.51
N ALA A 46 -4.18 -8.55 -5.85
CA ALA A 46 -4.09 -9.11 -7.19
C ALA A 46 -4.59 -8.13 -8.26
N ALA A 47 -5.71 -7.44 -8.02
CA ALA A 47 -6.23 -6.42 -8.93
C ALA A 47 -5.29 -5.20 -9.07
N LYS A 48 -4.51 -4.88 -8.02
CA LYS A 48 -3.45 -3.86 -8.04
C LYS A 48 -2.14 -4.35 -8.71
N GLY A 49 -2.07 -5.62 -9.11
CA GLY A 49 -0.91 -6.20 -9.79
C GLY A 49 0.11 -6.88 -8.87
N TYR A 50 -0.17 -6.99 -7.56
CA TYR A 50 0.68 -7.77 -6.66
C TYR A 50 0.46 -9.26 -6.84
N THR A 51 1.53 -10.03 -6.68
CA THR A 51 1.48 -11.49 -6.65
C THR A 51 1.64 -11.99 -5.23
N LEU A 52 0.77 -12.91 -4.80
CA LEU A 52 0.92 -13.60 -3.51
C LEU A 52 2.13 -14.55 -3.57
N THR A 53 3.14 -14.30 -2.75
CA THR A 53 4.39 -15.08 -2.71
C THR A 53 4.49 -16.01 -1.51
N GLU A 54 3.80 -15.69 -0.41
CA GLU A 54 3.77 -16.55 0.78
C GLU A 54 2.39 -16.57 1.44
N SER A 55 1.98 -17.76 1.89
CA SER A 55 0.73 -17.98 2.63
C SER A 55 0.99 -18.97 3.76
N LYS A 56 1.08 -18.48 5.00
CA LYS A 56 1.28 -19.34 6.20
C LYS A 56 0.01 -19.41 7.04
N ALA A 57 -0.48 -20.64 7.25
CA ALA A 57 -1.52 -20.98 8.22
C ALA A 57 -2.78 -20.09 8.19
N GLN A 58 -3.17 -19.59 7.01
CA GLN A 58 -4.30 -18.65 6.81
C GLN A 58 -4.21 -17.33 7.58
N LYS A 59 -3.10 -17.07 8.30
CA LYS A 59 -2.92 -15.88 9.14
C LYS A 59 -1.93 -14.89 8.58
N ASN A 60 -0.99 -15.34 7.76
CA ASN A 60 0.01 -14.45 7.16
C ASN A 60 -0.05 -14.58 5.64
N ARG A 61 0.10 -13.44 4.98
CA ARG A 61 0.17 -13.29 3.53
C ARG A 61 1.30 -12.35 3.19
N LYS A 62 2.10 -12.70 2.18
CA LYS A 62 3.14 -11.85 1.62
C LYS A 62 2.87 -11.65 0.14
N TYR A 63 2.89 -10.41 -0.30
CA TYR A 63 2.62 -10.01 -1.66
C TYR A 63 3.80 -9.21 -2.19
N SER A 64 4.19 -9.43 -3.44
CA SER A 64 5.24 -8.65 -4.10
C SER A 64 4.72 -8.04 -5.39
N LEU A 65 5.09 -6.78 -5.63
CA LEU A 65 4.88 -6.13 -6.92
C LEU A 65 6.13 -6.29 -7.78
N SER A 66 5.98 -6.88 -8.96
CA SER A 66 7.07 -7.01 -9.92
C SER A 66 7.34 -5.67 -10.58
N LEU A 67 8.42 -5.01 -10.17
CA LEU A 67 8.88 -3.74 -10.71
C LEU A 67 10.25 -3.90 -11.43
N PRO A 68 10.62 -2.99 -12.35
CA PRO A 68 11.88 -3.08 -13.09
C PRO A 68 13.12 -3.00 -12.17
N GLN A 69 14.14 -3.80 -12.50
CA GLN A 69 15.53 -3.76 -12.00
C GLN A 69 15.73 -3.36 -10.51
N ASN A 70 16.00 -4.35 -9.66
CA ASN A 70 16.41 -4.20 -8.26
C ASN A 70 15.50 -3.34 -7.39
N THR A 71 14.23 -3.20 -7.79
CA THR A 71 13.20 -2.54 -7.00
C THR A 71 12.42 -3.58 -6.21
N LEU A 72 12.21 -3.27 -4.93
CA LEU A 72 11.45 -4.06 -3.99
C LEU A 72 10.20 -3.26 -3.64
N ASN A 73 9.03 -3.88 -3.75
CA ASN A 73 7.83 -3.38 -3.10
C ASN A 73 6.99 -4.58 -2.66
N THR A 74 7.01 -4.84 -1.36
CA THR A 74 6.45 -6.02 -0.74
C THR A 74 5.51 -5.62 0.37
N ILE A 75 4.35 -6.27 0.43
CA ILE A 75 3.35 -6.08 1.48
C ILE A 75 3.22 -7.38 2.25
N GLU A 76 3.38 -7.32 3.54
CA GLU A 76 3.06 -8.41 4.46
C GLU A 76 1.81 -8.05 5.25
N MET A 77 0.87 -8.98 5.32
CA MET A 77 -0.36 -8.83 6.09
C MET A 77 -0.51 -10.00 7.05
N ARG A 78 -0.81 -9.69 8.30
CA ARG A 78 -1.05 -10.66 9.35
C ARG A 78 -2.42 -10.44 9.98
N SER A 79 -3.20 -11.50 10.10
CA SER A 79 -4.43 -11.50 10.89
C SER A 79 -4.18 -11.94 12.33
N ASP A 80 -4.81 -11.25 13.26
CA ASP A 80 -4.85 -11.56 14.68
C ASP A 80 -6.27 -11.37 15.20
N GLY A 81 -7.03 -12.46 15.28
CA GLY A 81 -8.48 -12.40 15.46
C GLY A 81 -9.13 -11.59 14.33
N LYS A 82 -9.77 -10.47 14.68
CA LYS A 82 -10.37 -9.53 13.71
C LYS A 82 -9.44 -8.39 13.30
N LYS A 83 -8.23 -8.29 13.83
CA LYS A 83 -7.30 -7.22 13.47
C LYS A 83 -6.38 -7.65 12.33
N ILE A 84 -6.09 -6.72 11.44
CA ILE A 84 -5.13 -6.89 10.36
C ILE A 84 -3.96 -5.97 10.61
N PHE A 85 -2.77 -6.53 10.69
CA PHE A 85 -1.51 -5.82 10.75
C PHE A 85 -0.90 -5.84 9.36
N MET A 86 -0.27 -4.73 8.97
CA MET A 86 0.36 -4.61 7.66
C MET A 86 1.79 -4.11 7.81
N SER A 87 2.67 -4.59 6.96
CA SER A 87 4.02 -4.07 6.79
C SER A 87 4.31 -3.90 5.31
N VAL A 88 4.92 -2.78 4.93
CA VAL A 88 5.36 -2.51 3.56
C VAL A 88 6.87 -2.34 3.59
N GLN A 89 7.56 -3.18 2.82
CA GLN A 89 9.00 -3.10 2.60
C GLN A 89 9.22 -2.64 1.17
N THR A 90 9.84 -1.49 0.99
CA THR A 90 10.01 -0.91 -0.34
C THR A 90 11.29 -0.11 -0.46
N ASN A 91 11.89 -0.11 -1.64
CA ASN A 91 12.95 0.85 -2.00
C ASN A 91 12.49 1.83 -3.10
N VAL A 92 11.18 1.87 -3.34
CA VAL A 92 10.52 2.73 -4.33
C VAL A 92 10.16 4.05 -3.65
N LEU A 93 10.84 5.13 -4.02
CA LEU A 93 10.59 6.46 -3.45
C LEU A 93 9.14 6.93 -3.70
N GLU A 94 8.56 6.58 -4.84
CA GLU A 94 7.18 6.90 -5.19
C GLU A 94 6.18 6.24 -4.21
N GLN A 95 6.48 5.04 -3.72
CA GLN A 95 5.62 4.35 -2.74
C GLN A 95 5.65 5.07 -1.39
N TYR A 96 6.85 5.48 -0.95
CA TYR A 96 7.03 6.26 0.28
C TYR A 96 6.30 7.62 0.17
N ASN A 97 6.53 8.35 -0.92
CA ASN A 97 5.91 9.66 -1.15
C ASN A 97 4.38 9.55 -1.28
N LEU A 98 3.88 8.56 -2.01
CA LEU A 98 2.44 8.32 -2.14
C LEU A 98 1.81 8.09 -0.77
N LEU A 99 2.43 7.26 0.07
CA LEU A 99 1.94 7.03 1.42
C LEU A 99 1.89 8.34 2.21
N LEU A 100 3.01 9.05 2.33
CA LEU A 100 3.09 10.28 3.12
C LEU A 100 2.12 11.37 2.66
N ASN A 101 1.99 11.54 1.35
CA ASN A 101 1.08 12.52 0.76
C ASN A 101 -0.38 12.12 1.00
N SER A 102 -0.72 10.84 0.81
CA SER A 102 -2.10 10.35 0.96
C SER A 102 -2.59 10.36 2.42
N ILE A 103 -1.70 10.20 3.40
CA ILE A 103 -2.07 10.28 4.82
C ILE A 103 -2.05 11.72 5.36
N SER A 104 -1.45 12.69 4.65
CA SER A 104 -1.12 14.03 5.16
C SER A 104 -2.31 14.77 5.81
N GLN A 105 -3.48 14.72 5.19
CA GLN A 105 -4.70 15.36 5.68
C GLN A 105 -5.39 14.63 6.84
N TYR A 106 -4.98 13.39 7.14
CA TYR A 106 -5.57 12.55 8.18
C TYR A 106 -4.67 12.38 9.41
N LYS A 107 -3.47 13.00 9.40
CA LYS A 107 -2.52 12.96 10.51
C LYS A 107 -3.08 13.73 11.71
N THR A 108 -3.20 13.08 12.86
CA THR A 108 -3.52 13.74 14.15
C THR A 108 -2.27 14.12 14.91
N THR A 109 -1.19 13.35 14.75
CA THR A 109 0.08 13.58 15.44
C THR A 109 1.22 13.05 14.60
N THR A 110 2.33 13.79 14.60
CA THR A 110 3.62 13.37 14.02
C THR A 110 4.67 13.48 15.11
N SER A 111 5.44 12.43 15.29
CA SER A 111 6.60 12.42 16.18
C SER A 111 7.74 11.61 15.58
N ASN A 112 8.94 11.82 16.10
CA ASN A 112 10.11 11.00 15.77
C ASN A 112 10.62 10.37 17.06
N VAL A 113 10.90 9.07 17.04
CA VAL A 113 11.45 8.31 18.17
C VAL A 113 12.72 7.64 17.68
N GLY A 114 13.87 8.27 17.94
CA GLY A 114 15.12 7.89 17.29
C GLY A 114 15.02 8.06 15.77
N ASP A 115 15.35 7.01 15.04
CA ASP A 115 15.31 6.97 13.56
C ASP A 115 13.94 6.53 13.00
N VAL A 116 12.92 6.42 13.87
CA VAL A 116 11.57 6.01 13.49
C VAL A 116 10.66 7.23 13.42
N GLN A 117 10.07 7.45 12.24
CA GLN A 117 9.00 8.42 12.04
C GLN A 117 7.67 7.80 12.43
N VAL A 118 6.88 8.47 13.26
CA VAL A 118 5.61 7.97 13.76
C VAL A 118 4.48 8.91 13.33
N TYR A 119 3.50 8.35 12.62
CA TYR A 119 2.30 9.06 12.18
C TYR A 119 1.06 8.41 12.77
N GLN A 120 0.32 9.15 13.60
CA GLN A 120 -1.00 8.72 14.02
C GLN A 120 -2.04 9.20 13.01
N VAL A 121 -2.74 8.26 12.39
CA VAL A 121 -3.76 8.51 11.37
C VAL A 121 -5.12 8.31 12.01
N LYS A 122 -5.94 9.37 12.00
CA LYS A 122 -7.22 9.41 12.71
C LYS A 122 -8.10 8.21 12.37
N ASP A 123 -8.62 7.54 13.40
CA ASP A 123 -9.59 6.44 13.29
C ASP A 123 -9.15 5.28 12.36
N LEU A 124 -7.85 5.15 12.09
CA LEU A 124 -7.32 4.14 11.17
C LEU A 124 -6.18 3.33 11.79
N ALA A 125 -5.02 3.95 12.00
CA ALA A 125 -3.80 3.23 12.35
C ALA A 125 -2.72 4.17 12.91
N THR A 126 -1.73 3.57 13.57
CA THR A 126 -0.42 4.21 13.78
C THR A 126 0.56 3.63 12.78
N ILE A 127 1.26 4.51 12.06
CA ILE A 127 2.24 4.15 11.03
C ILE A 127 3.63 4.48 11.56
N TYR A 128 4.52 3.50 11.56
CA TYR A 128 5.92 3.64 11.92
C TYR A 128 6.75 3.46 10.64
N ILE A 129 7.66 4.40 10.36
CA ILE A 129 8.52 4.32 9.18
C ILE A 129 9.97 4.40 9.63
N THR A 130 10.75 3.39 9.23
CA THR A 130 12.21 3.38 9.36
C THR A 130 12.81 3.57 7.97
N VAL A 131 13.81 4.44 7.86
CA VAL A 131 14.51 4.73 6.60
C VAL A 131 15.95 4.26 6.75
N ASN A 132 16.31 3.24 5.99
CA ASN A 132 17.63 2.61 6.01
C ASN A 132 18.42 2.95 4.74
N ASP A 133 19.74 3.03 4.86
CA ASP A 133 20.61 3.05 3.68
C ASP A 133 20.58 1.68 2.98
N SER A 134 20.44 1.68 1.66
CA SER A 134 20.36 0.41 0.94
C SER A 134 21.70 -0.35 0.97
N ALA A 135 21.64 -1.67 1.11
CA ALA A 135 22.80 -2.55 1.28
C ALA A 135 23.86 -2.47 0.16
N GLN A 136 23.53 -1.87 -0.98
CA GLN A 136 24.47 -1.62 -2.09
C GLN A 136 25.32 -0.34 -1.93
N PHE A 137 25.24 0.37 -0.80
CA PHE A 137 25.97 1.62 -0.53
C PHE A 137 25.78 2.72 -1.59
N ASP A 138 24.60 2.75 -2.23
CA ASP A 138 24.18 3.89 -3.03
C ASP A 138 23.46 4.88 -2.11
N PRO A 139 24.05 6.03 -1.75
CA PRO A 139 23.46 6.98 -0.81
C PRO A 139 22.15 7.60 -1.31
N LEU A 140 21.85 7.46 -2.60
CA LEU A 140 20.59 7.90 -3.21
C LEU A 140 19.48 6.85 -3.09
N LYS A 141 19.83 5.60 -2.73
CA LYS A 141 18.87 4.51 -2.53
C LYS A 141 18.62 4.29 -1.05
N LYS A 142 17.35 4.37 -0.69
CA LYS A 142 16.87 4.12 0.67
C LYS A 142 15.92 2.93 0.65
N ASP A 143 16.03 2.11 1.67
CA ASP A 143 15.07 1.06 1.96
C ASP A 143 14.12 1.56 3.06
N TYR A 144 12.82 1.47 2.81
CA TYR A 144 11.76 1.94 3.68
C TYR A 144 11.05 0.74 4.29
N ASP A 145 11.10 0.64 5.61
CA ASP A 145 10.33 -0.32 6.40
C ASP A 145 9.16 0.41 7.05
N ILE A 146 7.95 0.14 6.58
CA ILE A 146 6.73 0.81 7.00
C ILE A 146 5.87 -0.20 7.75
N GLN A 147 5.67 -0.02 9.05
CA GLN A 147 4.76 -0.83 9.86
C GLN A 147 3.47 -0.09 10.12
N ILE A 148 2.35 -0.75 9.88
CA ILE A 148 1.01 -0.18 10.03
C ILE A 148 0.25 -1.02 11.06
N VAL A 149 -0.02 -0.39 12.20
CA VAL A 149 -0.72 -1.00 13.33
C VAL A 149 -2.15 -0.45 13.40
N PRO A 150 -3.19 -1.28 13.23
CA PRO A 150 -4.56 -0.81 13.22
C PRO A 150 -4.95 -0.24 14.60
N ASP A 151 -5.74 0.83 14.59
CA ASP A 151 -6.30 1.36 15.83
C ASP A 151 -7.28 0.36 16.46
N LYS A 152 -7.59 0.54 17.74
CA LYS A 152 -8.41 -0.40 18.54
C LYS A 152 -9.79 -0.68 17.92
N ASN A 153 -10.36 0.29 17.20
CA ASN A 153 -11.70 0.22 16.61
C ASN A 153 -11.70 -0.32 15.17
N VAL A 154 -10.52 -0.50 14.56
CA VAL A 154 -10.41 -1.00 13.18
C VAL A 154 -10.36 -2.52 13.20
N VAL A 155 -11.36 -3.13 12.58
CA VAL A 155 -11.54 -4.58 12.51
C VAL A 155 -11.88 -5.01 11.08
N ALA A 156 -11.33 -6.16 10.70
CA ALA A 156 -11.63 -6.82 9.45
C ALA A 156 -13.03 -7.42 9.46
N ILE A 157 -13.77 -7.16 8.39
CA ILE A 157 -15.03 -7.80 8.06
C ILE A 157 -14.85 -8.81 6.93
N ASN A 158 -15.69 -9.85 6.96
CA ASN A 158 -15.72 -10.89 5.93
C ASN A 158 -16.36 -10.43 4.64
#